data_AF-A0A518DA51-F1
#
_entry.id   AF-A0A518DA51-F1
#
_cell.length_a   1.000
_cell.length_b   1.000
_cell.length_c   1.000
_cell.angle_alpha   90.00
_cell.angle_beta   90.00
_cell.angle_gamma   90.00
#
_symmetry.space_group_name_H-M   'P 1'
#
loop_
_entity.id
_entity.type
_entity.pdbx_description
1 polymer ?
#
loop_
_entity_poly.entity_id
_entity_poly.type
_entity_poly.pdbx_seq_one_letter_code
_entity_poly.pdbx_strand_id
1 'polypeptide(L)'
;MLVLTRKQQETIQIGDSIIVKVLRTKGNTVRLGIEAPEGLRVLRGELTPEPNHREPPAAPLARRQRASAPAARAEGEVRMARVPRSRVATVLPQMLGSSAPLRAMLDRRATVSADA
;
A
#
# COMPACT_ATOMS: atom_id res chain seq x y z
N MET A 1 28.72 7.82 -7.58
CA MET A 1 29.65 8.97 -7.48
C MET A 1 29.79 9.61 -8.84
N LEU A 2 29.58 10.92 -8.96
CA LEU A 2 29.76 11.69 -10.21
C LEU A 2 31.09 12.46 -10.12
N VAL A 3 31.93 12.39 -11.16
CA VAL A 3 33.25 13.02 -11.19
C VAL A 3 33.29 14.09 -12.27
N LEU A 4 33.64 15.32 -11.88
CA LEU A 4 33.69 16.48 -12.76
C LEU A 4 35.01 17.22 -12.57
N THR A 5 35.66 17.62 -13.65
CA THR A 5 36.84 18.49 -13.62
C THR A 5 36.41 19.92 -13.92
N ARG A 6 36.71 20.84 -13.01
CA ARG A 6 36.43 22.28 -13.15
C ARG A 6 37.70 23.10 -13.01
N LYS A 7 37.79 24.18 -13.78
CA LYS A 7 38.84 25.21 -13.66
C LYS A 7 38.48 26.25 -12.60
N GLN A 8 39.41 27.15 -12.31
CA GLN A 8 39.17 28.27 -11.40
C GLN A 8 38.03 29.15 -11.93
N GLN A 9 37.19 29.64 -11.01
CA GLN A 9 35.97 30.43 -11.24
C GLN A 9 34.81 29.69 -11.92
N GLU A 10 34.98 28.43 -12.31
CA GLU A 10 33.86 27.62 -12.79
C GLU A 10 32.98 27.13 -11.63
N THR A 11 31.72 26.84 -11.96
CA THR A 11 30.68 26.42 -11.01
C THR A 11 30.13 25.04 -11.36
N ILE A 12 29.63 24.36 -10.33
CA ILE A 12 28.87 23.11 -10.41
C ILE A 12 27.55 23.39 -9.72
N GLN A 13 26.44 23.16 -10.42
CA GLN A 13 25.10 23.32 -9.88
C GLN A 13 24.53 21.94 -9.53
N ILE A 14 23.95 21.82 -8.35
CA ILE A 14 23.31 20.60 -7.85
C ILE A 14 21.85 20.92 -7.55
N GLY A 15 20.94 20.37 -8.36
CA GLY A 15 19.53 20.76 -8.34
C GLY A 15 19.36 22.25 -8.64
N ASP A 16 18.39 22.88 -7.99
CA ASP A 16 18.04 24.28 -8.27
C ASP A 16 18.61 25.27 -7.24
N SER A 17 19.09 24.79 -6.09
CA SER A 17 19.40 25.65 -4.94
C SER A 17 20.85 25.57 -4.45
N ILE A 18 21.66 24.63 -4.93
CA ILE A 18 23.04 24.45 -4.47
C ILE A 18 24.00 24.79 -5.60
N ILE A 19 24.92 25.71 -5.34
CA ILE A 19 25.98 26.12 -6.27
C ILE A 19 27.33 25.94 -5.59
N VAL A 20 28.20 25.15 -6.21
CA VAL A 20 29.59 24.96 -5.77
C VAL A 20 30.51 25.70 -6.74
N LYS A 21 31.28 26.66 -6.25
CA LYS A 21 32.19 27.50 -7.04
C LYS A 21 33.64 27.22 -6.68
N VAL A 22 34.49 26.99 -7.68
CA VAL A 22 35.93 26.84 -7.47
C VAL A 22 36.56 28.24 -7.39
N LEU A 23 36.87 28.73 -6.20
CA LEU A 23 37.39 30.09 -6.01
C LEU A 23 38.87 30.20 -6.37
N ARG A 24 39.67 29.25 -5.89
CA ARG A 24 41.12 29.21 -6.12
C ARG A 24 41.66 27.81 -5.97
N THR A 25 42.60 27.44 -6.82
CA THR A 25 43.44 26.24 -6.66
C THR A 25 44.86 26.70 -6.29
N LYS A 26 45.46 26.06 -5.29
CA LYS A 26 46.87 26.29 -4.91
C LYS A 26 47.49 24.95 -4.56
N GLY A 27 48.32 24.41 -5.46
CA GLY A 27 48.92 23.10 -5.29
C GLY A 27 47.85 22.04 -5.07
N ASN A 28 47.88 21.41 -3.89
CA ASN A 28 46.94 20.35 -3.50
C ASN A 28 45.71 20.85 -2.72
N THR A 29 45.56 22.17 -2.53
CA THR A 29 44.43 22.76 -1.79
C THR A 29 43.52 23.54 -2.73
N VAL A 30 42.22 23.38 -2.55
CA VAL A 30 41.19 24.08 -3.32
C VAL A 30 40.30 24.87 -2.37
N ARG A 31 40.05 26.14 -2.70
CA ARG A 31 39.03 26.95 -2.04
C ARG A 31 37.72 26.78 -2.80
N LEU A 32 36.72 26.27 -2.11
CA LEU A 32 35.37 26.08 -2.63
C LEU A 32 34.45 27.11 -1.95
N GLY A 33 33.68 27.83 -2.75
CA GLY A 33 32.49 28.55 -2.29
C GLY A 33 31.29 27.63 -2.45
N ILE A 34 30.46 27.52 -1.42
CA ILE A 34 29.24 26.73 -1.47
C ILE A 34 28.10 27.68 -1.12
N GLU A 35 27.22 27.91 -2.08
CA GLU A 35 25.96 28.62 -1.89
C GLU A 35 24.87 27.56 -1.74
N ALA A 36 24.12 27.67 -0.65
CA ALA A 36 23.07 26.74 -0.28
C ALA A 36 21.90 27.53 0.32
N PRO A 37 20.65 27.00 0.22
CA PRO A 37 19.49 27.67 0.78
C PRO A 37 19.50 27.66 2.32
N GLU A 38 18.72 28.57 2.91
CA GLU A 38 18.53 28.62 4.36
C GLU A 38 17.96 27.28 4.87
N GLY A 39 18.53 26.78 5.98
CA GLY A 39 18.16 25.48 6.56
C GLY A 39 19.01 24.30 6.08
N LEU A 40 19.79 24.43 5.00
CA LEU A 40 20.75 23.40 4.59
C LEU A 40 22.10 23.61 5.26
N ARG A 41 22.47 22.71 6.18
CA ARG A 41 23.76 22.77 6.87
C ARG A 41 24.88 22.27 5.97
N VAL A 42 25.92 23.09 5.80
CA VAL A 42 27.16 22.72 5.11
C VAL A 42 28.21 22.43 6.17
N LEU A 43 28.64 21.16 6.25
CA LEU A 43 29.66 20.70 7.20
C LEU A 43 30.88 20.19 6.44
N ARG A 44 32.03 20.23 7.10
CA ARG A 44 33.23 19.55 6.60
C ARG A 44 33.11 18.06 6.91
N GLY A 45 33.47 17.20 5.96
CA GLY A 45 33.23 15.76 6.05
C GLY A 45 33.84 15.13 7.31
N GLU A 46 35.00 15.60 7.73
CA GLU A 46 35.70 15.15 8.95
C GLU A 46 35.02 15.56 10.25
N LEU A 47 34.11 16.55 10.21
CA LEU A 47 33.38 17.05 11.37
C LEU A 47 31.96 16.48 11.47
N THR A 48 31.60 15.53 10.61
CA THR A 48 30.26 14.95 10.61
C THR A 48 30.07 14.15 11.90
N PRO A 49 29.15 14.52 12.80
CA PRO A 49 28.66 13.56 13.77
C PRO A 49 27.96 12.47 12.98
N GLU A 50 28.38 11.20 13.14
CA GLU A 50 27.76 10.02 12.53
C GLU A 50 26.26 10.27 12.35
N PRO A 51 25.75 10.37 11.12
CA PRO A 51 24.33 10.57 10.94
C PRO A 51 23.68 9.34 11.55
N ASN A 52 22.93 9.54 12.62
CA ASN A 52 21.96 8.58 13.09
C ASN A 52 21.12 8.20 11.88
N HIS A 53 21.50 7.10 11.22
CA HIS A 53 20.79 6.49 10.13
C HIS A 53 19.59 5.78 10.76
N ARG A 54 18.74 6.56 11.43
CA ARG A 54 17.36 6.20 11.66
C ARG A 54 16.65 6.52 10.36
N GLU A 55 16.97 5.72 9.35
CA GLU A 55 15.97 5.30 8.41
C GLU A 55 14.79 4.86 9.30
N PRO A 56 13.60 5.51 9.24
CA PRO A 56 12.44 4.86 9.82
C PRO A 56 12.42 3.50 9.12
N PRO A 57 12.44 2.36 9.85
CA PRO A 57 12.29 1.08 9.18
C PRO A 57 11.04 1.24 8.33
N ALA A 58 11.22 1.20 7.01
CA ALA A 58 10.11 1.14 6.09
C ALA A 58 9.27 0.01 6.64
N ALA A 59 8.13 0.36 7.24
CA ALA A 59 7.27 -0.61 7.90
C ALA A 59 7.12 -1.73 6.89
N PRO A 60 7.35 -3.00 7.27
CA PRO A 60 7.22 -4.08 6.31
C PRO A 60 5.82 -3.92 5.75
N LEU A 61 5.74 -3.52 4.48
CA LEU A 61 4.49 -3.48 3.73
C LEU A 61 3.98 -4.89 3.89
N ALA A 62 3.00 -5.03 4.79
CA ALA A 62 2.53 -6.32 5.24
C ALA A 62 2.30 -7.11 3.98
N ARG A 63 3.03 -8.22 3.88
CA ARG A 63 2.94 -9.19 2.81
C ARG A 63 1.48 -9.60 2.70
N ARG A 64 0.71 -8.84 1.93
CA ARG A 64 -0.67 -9.12 1.61
C ARG A 64 -0.64 -10.04 0.41
N GLN A 65 -0.07 -11.22 0.63
CA GLN A 65 -0.34 -12.36 -0.21
C GLN A 65 -1.72 -12.90 0.20
N ARG A 66 -2.43 -13.36 -0.83
CA ARG A 66 -3.82 -13.85 -0.89
C ARG A 66 -4.80 -12.71 -1.15
N ALA A 67 -5.55 -12.69 -2.24
CA ALA A 67 -5.67 -13.59 -3.37
C ALA A 67 -6.42 -12.78 -4.45
N SER A 68 -6.24 -13.18 -5.71
CA SER A 68 -7.13 -12.89 -6.84
C SER A 68 -8.53 -12.38 -6.47
N ALA A 69 -8.89 -11.20 -7.00
CA ALA A 69 -10.29 -10.93 -7.31
C ALA A 69 -10.79 -12.02 -8.27
N PRO A 70 -12.02 -12.52 -8.07
CA PRO A 70 -13.08 -11.91 -8.85
C PRO A 70 -14.26 -11.46 -7.98
N ALA A 71 -14.89 -10.38 -8.45
CA ALA A 71 -16.16 -9.90 -7.97
C ALA A 71 -17.26 -10.94 -8.26
N ALA A 72 -17.91 -11.46 -7.22
CA ALA A 72 -19.23 -12.09 -7.33
C ALA A 72 -19.96 -12.11 -5.98
N ARG A 73 -20.81 -11.09 -5.79
CA ARG A 73 -22.21 -11.17 -5.35
C ARG A 73 -22.55 -11.91 -4.04
N ALA A 74 -23.26 -11.14 -3.20
CA ALA A 74 -24.28 -11.53 -2.22
C ALA A 74 -23.79 -12.14 -0.89
N GLU A 75 -23.38 -11.27 0.02
CA GLU A 75 -23.55 -11.54 1.45
C GLU A 75 -25.07 -11.48 1.73
N GLY A 76 -25.70 -12.65 1.73
CA GLY A 76 -27.05 -12.82 2.25
C GLY A 76 -27.03 -12.65 3.77
N GLU A 77 -27.70 -11.61 4.26
CA GLU A 77 -27.94 -11.40 5.68
C GLU A 77 -28.75 -12.58 6.24
N VAL A 78 -28.09 -13.48 6.98
CA VAL A 78 -28.75 -14.67 7.55
C VAL A 78 -29.45 -14.28 8.84
N ARG A 79 -30.78 -14.14 8.78
CA ARG A 79 -31.62 -13.93 9.97
C ARG A 79 -32.09 -15.27 10.54
N MET A 80 -31.64 -15.58 11.75
CA MET A 80 -32.06 -16.78 12.48
C MET A 80 -33.40 -16.51 13.19
N ALA A 81 -34.46 -17.21 12.77
CA ALA A 81 -35.76 -17.22 13.46
C ALA A 81 -35.99 -18.59 14.12
N ARG A 82 -36.32 -18.62 15.42
CA ARG A 82 -36.71 -19.87 16.10
C ARG A 82 -38.12 -20.26 15.67
N VAL A 83 -38.25 -21.39 14.97
CA VAL A 83 -39.54 -21.94 14.55
C VAL A 83 -39.75 -23.32 15.21
N PRO A 84 -40.90 -23.58 15.85
CA PRO A 84 -41.22 -24.89 16.41
C PRO A 84 -41.36 -25.95 15.31
N ARG A 85 -40.91 -27.19 15.57
CA ARG A 85 -40.77 -28.27 14.57
C ARG A 85 -42.06 -28.56 13.77
N SER A 86 -43.23 -28.41 14.38
CA SER A 86 -44.54 -28.62 13.74
C SER A 86 -44.85 -27.62 12.61
N ARG A 87 -44.23 -26.43 12.61
CA ARG A 87 -44.47 -25.37 11.62
C ARG A 87 -43.32 -25.21 10.61
N VAL A 88 -42.25 -26.00 10.74
CA VAL A 88 -41.09 -25.91 9.84
C VAL A 88 -41.46 -26.21 8.38
N ALA A 89 -42.33 -27.19 8.13
CA ALA A 89 -42.74 -27.56 6.77
C ALA A 89 -43.46 -26.42 6.02
N THR A 90 -44.23 -25.59 6.74
CA THR A 90 -45.02 -24.50 6.12
C THR A 90 -44.22 -23.20 5.98
N VAL A 91 -43.34 -22.91 6.94
CA VAL A 91 -42.65 -21.61 7.03
C VAL A 91 -41.31 -21.61 6.29
N LEU A 92 -40.61 -22.75 6.24
CA LEU A 92 -39.29 -22.87 5.62
C LEU A 92 -39.27 -22.47 4.14
N PRO A 93 -40.25 -22.86 3.29
CA PRO A 93 -40.27 -22.45 1.89
C PRO A 93 -40.35 -20.92 1.75
N GLN A 94 -41.23 -20.26 2.52
CA GLN A 94 -41.51 -18.82 2.42
C GLN A 94 -40.33 -17.93 2.82
N MET A 95 -39.41 -18.45 3.65
CA MET A 95 -38.22 -17.73 4.14
C MET A 95 -36.96 -17.93 3.28
N LEU A 96 -36.99 -18.92 2.36
CA LEU A 96 -35.93 -19.12 1.39
C LEU A 96 -36.11 -18.12 0.24
N GLY A 97 -35.13 -17.25 0.03
CA GLY A 97 -35.08 -16.37 -1.14
C GLY A 97 -35.21 -17.16 -2.45
N SER A 98 -35.81 -16.55 -3.48
CA SER A 98 -36.19 -17.21 -4.74
C SER A 98 -35.04 -17.88 -5.50
N SER A 99 -33.78 -17.58 -5.16
CA SER A 99 -32.59 -18.18 -5.79
C SER A 99 -31.85 -19.19 -4.89
N ALA A 100 -32.39 -19.55 -3.73
CA ALA A 100 -31.71 -20.48 -2.83
C ALA A 100 -31.75 -21.92 -3.38
N PRO A 101 -30.61 -22.60 -3.51
CA PRO A 101 -30.53 -23.96 -4.08
C PRO A 101 -31.40 -24.98 -3.32
N LEU A 102 -31.62 -24.73 -2.02
CA LEU A 102 -32.46 -25.56 -1.16
C LEU A 102 -33.95 -25.53 -1.57
N ARG A 103 -34.45 -24.42 -2.14
CA ARG A 103 -35.85 -24.30 -2.56
C ARG A 103 -36.14 -25.15 -3.81
N ALA A 104 -35.21 -25.15 -4.77
CA ALA A 104 -35.28 -26.02 -5.94
C ALA A 104 -35.28 -27.52 -5.60
N MET A 105 -34.61 -27.91 -4.50
CA MET A 105 -34.63 -29.30 -4.02
C MET A 105 -35.95 -29.66 -3.32
N LEU A 106 -36.61 -28.71 -2.65
CA LEU A 106 -37.90 -28.93 -1.99
C LEU A 106 -39.05 -29.05 -3.01
N ASP A 107 -39.09 -28.20 -4.04
CA ASP A 107 -40.13 -28.25 -5.07
C ASP A 107 -40.11 -29.57 -5.85
N ARG A 108 -38.92 -30.14 -6.10
CA ARG A 108 -38.77 -31.46 -6.72
C ARG A 108 -39.28 -32.63 -5.87
N ARG A 109 -39.36 -32.46 -4.55
CA ARG A 109 -39.95 -33.47 -3.66
C ARG A 109 -41.47 -33.41 -3.63
N ALA A 110 -42.06 -32.24 -3.81
CA ALA A 110 -43.51 -32.07 -3.81
C ALA A 110 -44.19 -32.75 -5.00
N THR A 111 -43.49 -32.90 -6.13
CA THR A 111 -44.05 -33.51 -7.34
C THR A 111 -44.09 -35.04 -7.35
N VAL A 112 -43.61 -35.73 -6.30
CA VAL A 112 -43.57 -37.21 -6.23
C VAL A 112 -44.64 -37.78 -5.27
N SER A 113 -45.54 -36.95 -4.73
CA SER A 113 -46.54 -37.35 -3.74
C SER A 113 -47.99 -37.09 -4.18
N ALA A 114 -48.26 -36.96 -5.47
CA ALA A 114 -49.61 -36.74 -6.00
C ALA A 114 -49.96 -37.74 -7.10
N ASP A 115 -49.62 -39.02 -6.89
CA ASP A 115 -50.21 -40.13 -7.63
C ASP A 115 -50.29 -41.38 -6.72
N ALA A 116 -51.28 -41.35 -5.81
CA ALA A 116 -51.88 -42.49 -5.12
C ALA A 116 -53.17 -42.00 -4.42
#